data_AF-A0A944GQA8-F1
#
_entry.id   AF-A0A944GQA8-F1
#
_cell.length_a   1.000
_cell.length_b   1.000
_cell.length_c   1.000
_cell.angle_alpha   90.00
_cell.angle_beta   90.00
_cell.angle_gamma   90.00
#
_symmetry.space_group_name_H-M   'P 1'
#
loop_
_entity.id
_entity.type
_entity.pdbx_description
1 polymer ?
#
loop_
_entity_poly.entity_id
_entity_poly.type
_entity_poly.pdbx_seq_one_letter_code
_entity_poly.pdbx_strand_id
1 'polypeptide(L)'
;MNLRLIDAAMDSYKELPQDDVNRLVFFRSVWGLQAASAQDCPCSWEAPSPEALTVACSAGQHIFANAPVAIDAAVLARDAADIAACIAGKGLLDPAIAAVLKELSWADVLAAAGLELAGSEPSAFLDELAGGLADAGTPVPAAVAAAQVASLALRCQLEKPAQAAVRALKDAKLYDGHHPLLCPCCGSEPSLSHVGGQTSSQGRGRLLVCAQCG
;
A
#
# COMPACT_ATOMS: atom_id res chain seq x y z
N MET A 1 -6.35 -7.49 -3.37
CA MET A 1 -5.97 -8.64 -2.49
C MET A 1 -6.66 -9.96 -2.89
N ASN A 2 -5.94 -11.08 -3.01
CA ASN A 2 -6.52 -12.41 -3.33
C ASN A 2 -6.57 -13.31 -2.09
N LEU A 3 -7.70 -13.29 -1.37
CA LEU A 3 -7.87 -14.03 -0.11
C LEU A 3 -7.79 -15.56 -0.30
N ARG A 4 -8.21 -16.11 -1.45
CA ARG A 4 -8.15 -17.56 -1.69
C ARG A 4 -6.72 -18.07 -1.73
N LEU A 5 -5.82 -17.34 -2.40
CA LEU A 5 -4.40 -17.70 -2.44
C LEU A 5 -3.73 -17.54 -1.08
N ILE A 6 -4.13 -16.52 -0.32
CA ILE A 6 -3.65 -16.32 1.04
C ILE A 6 -4.07 -17.49 1.94
N ASP A 7 -5.34 -17.89 1.89
CA ASP A 7 -5.86 -19.01 2.69
C ASP A 7 -5.14 -20.33 2.33
N ALA A 8 -4.93 -20.59 1.02
CA ALA A 8 -4.17 -21.74 0.57
C ALA A 8 -2.70 -21.72 1.01
N ALA A 9 -2.07 -20.54 1.03
CA ALA A 9 -0.71 -20.38 1.53
C ALA A 9 -0.64 -20.62 3.04
N MET A 10 -1.57 -20.05 3.82
CA MET A 10 -1.67 -20.28 5.26
C MET A 10 -1.89 -21.76 5.60
N ASP A 11 -2.69 -22.46 4.80
CA ASP A 11 -2.91 -23.91 4.92
C ASP A 11 -1.63 -24.74 4.73
N SER A 12 -0.62 -24.19 4.06
CA SER A 12 0.68 -24.85 3.90
C SER A 12 1.57 -24.73 5.14
N TYR A 13 1.19 -23.91 6.12
CA TYR A 13 1.93 -23.60 7.35
C TYR A 13 1.28 -24.20 8.62
N LYS A 14 0.55 -25.31 8.49
CA LYS A 14 -0.23 -25.93 9.59
C LYS A 14 0.59 -26.42 10.79
N GLU A 15 1.90 -26.62 10.61
CA GLU A 15 2.80 -27.12 11.67
C GLU A 15 3.56 -26.00 12.40
N LEU A 16 3.19 -24.74 12.19
CA LEU A 16 3.84 -23.62 12.88
C LEU A 16 3.51 -23.58 14.38
N PRO A 17 4.42 -23.02 15.20
CA PRO A 17 4.10 -22.69 16.59
C PRO A 17 2.84 -21.81 16.70
N GLN A 18 2.10 -21.96 17.80
CA GLN A 18 0.83 -21.26 18.00
C GLN A 18 0.95 -19.73 17.87
N ASP A 19 2.06 -19.16 18.31
CA ASP A 19 2.32 -17.72 18.19
C ASP A 19 2.42 -17.26 16.73
N ASP A 20 3.01 -18.08 15.86
CA ASP A 20 3.10 -17.77 14.44
C ASP A 20 1.76 -17.99 13.73
N VAL A 21 0.98 -19.00 14.14
CA VAL A 21 -0.43 -19.15 13.70
C VAL A 21 -1.24 -17.90 14.09
N ASN A 22 -1.07 -17.40 15.31
CA ASN A 22 -1.76 -16.18 15.78
C ASN A 22 -1.35 -14.95 14.95
N ARG A 23 -0.08 -14.83 14.56
CA ARG A 23 0.40 -13.77 13.64
C ARG A 23 -0.21 -13.89 12.25
N LEU A 24 -0.32 -15.10 11.69
CA LEU A 24 -0.97 -15.30 10.39
C LEU A 24 -2.46 -14.93 10.44
N VAL A 25 -3.18 -15.32 11.49
CA VAL A 25 -4.58 -14.94 11.72
C VAL A 25 -4.74 -13.42 11.85
N PHE A 26 -3.78 -12.76 12.50
CA PHE A 26 -3.72 -11.30 12.57
C PHE A 26 -3.62 -10.66 11.18
N PHE A 27 -2.62 -11.04 10.38
CA PHE A 27 -2.45 -10.47 9.03
C PHE A 27 -3.65 -10.78 8.13
N ARG A 28 -4.21 -11.99 8.25
CA ARG A 28 -5.41 -12.37 7.51
C ARG A 28 -6.63 -11.52 7.84
N SER A 29 -6.73 -11.03 9.06
CA SER A 29 -7.79 -10.10 9.47
C SER A 29 -7.63 -8.75 8.75
N VAL A 30 -6.41 -8.21 8.71
CA VAL A 30 -6.08 -6.96 8.00
C VAL A 30 -6.32 -7.09 6.49
N TRP A 31 -5.85 -8.18 5.87
CA TRP A 31 -6.07 -8.44 4.45
C TRP A 31 -7.55 -8.61 4.11
N GLY A 32 -8.36 -9.12 5.05
CA GLY A 32 -9.81 -9.19 4.92
C GLY A 32 -10.46 -7.81 4.79
N LEU A 33 -10.06 -6.86 5.64
CA LEU A 33 -10.53 -5.47 5.57
C LEU A 33 -10.13 -4.81 4.24
N GLN A 34 -8.87 -4.97 3.82
CA GLN A 34 -8.41 -4.42 2.55
C GLN A 34 -9.16 -5.02 1.35
N ALA A 35 -9.44 -6.33 1.38
CA ALA A 35 -10.20 -7.00 0.33
C ALA A 35 -11.66 -6.52 0.26
N ALA A 36 -12.28 -6.23 1.41
CA ALA A 36 -13.64 -5.69 1.46
C ALA A 36 -13.69 -4.27 0.89
N SER A 37 -12.83 -3.36 1.36
CA SER A 37 -12.77 -1.99 0.84
C SER A 37 -12.50 -1.95 -0.68
N ALA A 38 -11.59 -2.79 -1.17
CA ALA A 38 -11.28 -2.85 -2.59
C ALA A 38 -12.48 -3.31 -3.47
N GLN A 39 -13.48 -4.00 -2.92
CA GLN A 39 -14.70 -4.36 -3.66
C GLN A 39 -15.62 -3.14 -3.82
N ASP A 40 -15.67 -2.27 -2.82
CA ASP A 40 -16.55 -1.10 -2.79
C ASP A 40 -16.02 0.10 -3.59
N CYS A 41 -14.73 0.10 -3.94
CA CYS A 41 -14.09 1.18 -4.70
C CYS A 41 -13.81 0.75 -6.17
N PRO A 42 -14.68 1.06 -7.14
CA PRO A 42 -14.35 0.87 -8.55
C PRO A 42 -13.19 1.79 -8.97
N CYS A 43 -12.32 1.31 -9.87
CA CYS A 43 -11.22 2.11 -10.38
C CYS A 43 -11.70 2.99 -11.54
N SER A 44 -11.74 4.31 -11.33
CA SER A 44 -12.00 5.31 -12.37
C SER A 44 -10.73 5.97 -12.91
N TRP A 45 -9.57 5.59 -12.39
CA TRP A 45 -8.29 6.14 -12.84
C TRP A 45 -7.95 5.67 -14.26
N GLU A 46 -7.59 6.63 -15.12
CA GLU A 46 -7.19 6.38 -16.50
C GLU A 46 -5.68 6.51 -16.64
N ALA A 47 -5.06 5.55 -17.33
CA ALA A 47 -3.63 5.59 -17.57
C ALA A 47 -3.28 6.71 -18.56
N PRO A 48 -2.12 7.38 -18.40
CA PRO A 48 -1.60 8.32 -19.39
C PRO A 48 -1.43 7.67 -20.76
N SER A 49 -1.39 8.51 -21.80
CA SER A 49 -1.11 8.03 -23.17
C SER A 49 0.29 7.40 -23.26
N PRO A 50 0.54 6.52 -24.25
CA PRO A 50 1.87 5.92 -24.46
C PRO A 50 2.99 6.95 -24.62
N GLU A 51 2.71 8.10 -25.23
CA GLU A 51 3.65 9.21 -25.38
C GLU A 51 4.00 9.81 -24.02
N ALA A 52 2.99 10.08 -23.18
CA ALA A 52 3.19 10.60 -21.83
C ALA A 52 3.96 9.62 -20.93
N LEU A 53 3.66 8.32 -21.03
CA LEU A 53 4.40 7.26 -20.33
C LEU A 53 5.87 7.22 -20.77
N THR A 54 6.14 7.37 -22.07
CA THR A 54 7.51 7.37 -22.61
C THR A 54 8.32 8.55 -22.05
N VAL A 55 7.71 9.73 -21.98
CA VAL A 55 8.32 10.94 -21.41
C VAL A 55 8.61 10.74 -19.92
N ALA A 56 7.62 10.26 -19.16
CA ALA A 56 7.76 10.02 -17.72
C ALA A 56 8.87 8.99 -17.42
N CYS A 57 8.86 7.83 -18.10
CA CYS A 57 9.88 6.80 -17.93
C CYS A 57 11.29 7.29 -18.30
N SER A 58 11.42 8.09 -19.36
CA SER A 58 12.70 8.69 -19.76
C SER A 58 13.22 9.71 -18.75
N ALA A 59 12.32 10.41 -18.05
CA ALA A 59 12.66 11.32 -16.97
C ALA A 59 12.89 10.63 -15.61
N GLY A 60 12.72 9.30 -15.54
CA GLY A 60 12.82 8.54 -14.29
C GLY A 60 11.66 8.82 -13.31
N GLN A 61 10.56 9.38 -13.79
CA GLN A 61 9.38 9.69 -12.97
C GLN A 61 8.46 8.48 -12.85
N HIS A 62 7.83 8.32 -11.69
CA HIS A 62 6.75 7.36 -11.50
C HIS A 62 5.42 7.90 -12.07
N ILE A 63 4.54 7.00 -12.46
CA ILE A 63 3.31 7.32 -13.20
C ILE A 63 2.38 8.23 -12.40
N PHE A 64 2.22 7.96 -11.10
CA PHE A 64 1.34 8.74 -10.24
C PHE A 64 1.84 10.17 -9.98
N ALA A 65 3.13 10.46 -10.15
CA ALA A 65 3.63 11.85 -10.14
C ALA A 65 3.04 12.66 -11.31
N ASN A 66 2.80 11.99 -12.45
CA ASN A 66 2.31 12.61 -13.68
C ASN A 66 0.78 12.55 -13.81
N ALA A 67 0.17 11.47 -13.29
CA ALA A 67 -1.26 11.27 -13.26
C ALA A 67 -1.69 10.74 -11.87
N PRO A 68 -1.88 11.66 -10.89
CA PRO A 68 -2.24 11.30 -9.53
C PRO A 68 -3.52 10.48 -9.46
N VAL A 69 -3.57 9.56 -8.51
CA VAL A 69 -4.79 8.83 -8.16
C VAL A 69 -5.65 9.72 -7.28
N ALA A 70 -6.92 9.93 -7.65
CA ALA A 70 -7.86 10.61 -6.76
C ALA A 70 -8.14 9.74 -5.54
N ILE A 71 -7.84 10.25 -4.35
CA ILE A 71 -8.04 9.56 -3.07
C ILE A 71 -9.32 10.08 -2.42
N ASP A 72 -10.26 9.16 -2.15
CA ASP A 72 -11.45 9.47 -1.36
C ASP A 72 -11.06 9.52 0.13
N ALA A 73 -11.10 10.72 0.70
CA ALA A 73 -10.73 10.99 2.09
C ALA A 73 -11.60 10.25 3.10
N ALA A 74 -12.91 10.13 2.83
CA ALA A 74 -13.85 9.50 3.74
C ALA A 74 -13.66 7.98 3.75
N VAL A 75 -13.44 7.39 2.56
CA VAL A 75 -13.06 5.97 2.43
C VAL A 75 -11.73 5.70 3.12
N LEU A 76 -10.73 6.56 2.90
CA LEU A 76 -9.41 6.41 3.53
C LEU A 76 -9.50 6.46 5.05
N ALA A 77 -10.24 7.43 5.61
CA ALA A 77 -10.40 7.57 7.05
C ALA A 77 -11.14 6.40 7.68
N ARG A 78 -12.22 5.92 7.03
CA ARG A 78 -12.94 4.72 7.47
C ARG A 78 -12.02 3.50 7.48
N ASP A 79 -11.32 3.24 6.39
CA ASP A 79 -10.46 2.07 6.26
C ASP A 79 -9.29 2.13 7.25
N ALA A 80 -8.72 3.31 7.48
CA ALA A 80 -7.68 3.52 8.48
C ALA A 80 -8.20 3.25 9.90
N ALA A 81 -9.41 3.70 10.24
CA ALA A 81 -10.04 3.43 11.52
C ALA A 81 -10.31 1.93 11.73
N ASP A 82 -10.86 1.23 10.72
CA ASP A 82 -11.13 -0.21 10.79
C ASP A 82 -9.84 -1.03 10.94
N ILE A 83 -8.79 -0.66 10.20
CA ILE A 83 -7.47 -1.30 10.29
C ILE A 83 -6.83 -1.00 11.65
N ALA A 84 -6.88 0.25 12.15
CA ALA A 84 -6.37 0.61 13.46
C ALA A 84 -7.04 -0.19 14.58
N ALA A 85 -8.37 -0.29 14.55
CA ALA A 85 -9.15 -1.04 15.52
C ALA A 85 -8.80 -2.54 15.47
N CYS A 86 -8.65 -3.10 14.27
CA CYS A 86 -8.20 -4.48 14.09
C CYS A 86 -6.80 -4.69 14.68
N ILE A 87 -5.84 -3.83 14.35
CA ILE A 87 -4.45 -3.97 14.78
C ILE A 87 -4.34 -3.82 16.31
N ALA A 88 -4.97 -2.79 16.87
CA ALA A 88 -4.91 -2.47 18.29
C ALA A 88 -5.76 -3.42 19.18
N GLY A 89 -6.65 -4.22 18.58
CA GLY A 89 -7.50 -5.19 19.27
C GLY A 89 -6.88 -6.59 19.42
N LYS A 90 -5.85 -6.93 18.64
CA LYS A 90 -5.29 -8.30 18.57
C LYS A 90 -4.15 -8.59 19.56
N GLY A 91 -3.73 -7.60 20.34
CA GLY A 91 -2.74 -7.77 21.41
C GLY A 91 -1.30 -8.01 20.96
N LEU A 92 -0.99 -7.77 19.67
CA LEU A 92 0.37 -7.92 19.12
C LEU A 92 1.20 -6.63 19.15
N LEU A 93 0.58 -5.49 19.50
CA LEU A 93 1.25 -4.20 19.64
C LEU A 93 1.53 -3.87 21.10
N ASP A 94 2.51 -3.01 21.31
CA ASP A 94 2.72 -2.32 22.59
C ASP A 94 1.39 -1.65 23.03
N PRO A 95 0.95 -1.85 24.29
CA PRO A 95 -0.32 -1.32 24.77
C PRO A 95 -0.44 0.21 24.68
N ALA A 96 0.66 0.96 24.84
CA ALA A 96 0.65 2.41 24.74
C ALA A 96 0.44 2.86 23.29
N ILE A 97 1.07 2.17 22.33
CA ILE A 97 0.82 2.42 20.89
C ILE A 97 -0.63 2.07 20.54
N ALA A 98 -1.13 0.92 21.02
CA ALA A 98 -2.49 0.48 20.76
C ALA A 98 -3.54 1.45 21.33
N ALA A 99 -3.27 2.08 22.49
CA ALA A 99 -4.14 3.11 23.06
C ALA A 99 -4.21 4.34 22.16
N VAL A 100 -3.05 4.86 21.72
CA VAL A 100 -3.01 6.01 20.80
C VAL A 100 -3.80 5.73 19.52
N LEU A 101 -3.57 4.59 18.85
CA LEU A 101 -4.26 4.27 17.60
C LEU A 101 -5.80 4.20 17.73
N LYS A 102 -6.31 3.86 18.92
CA LYS A 102 -7.75 3.83 19.21
C LYS A 102 -8.34 5.21 19.47
N GLU A 103 -7.53 6.15 19.94
CA GLU A 103 -7.95 7.51 20.30
C GLU A 103 -7.83 8.49 19.13
N LEU A 104 -7.03 8.18 18.10
CA LEU A 104 -6.88 9.02 16.93
C LEU A 104 -8.21 9.22 16.19
N SER A 105 -8.54 10.48 15.91
CA SER A 105 -9.54 10.85 14.93
C SER A 105 -8.92 10.75 13.53
N TRP A 106 -9.09 9.59 12.87
CA TRP A 106 -8.47 9.33 11.57
C TRP A 106 -8.86 10.35 10.49
N ALA A 107 -10.10 10.86 10.51
CA ALA A 107 -10.52 11.91 9.60
C ALA A 107 -9.70 13.20 9.79
N ASP A 108 -9.52 13.64 11.04
CA ASP A 108 -8.78 14.87 11.34
C ASP A 108 -7.28 14.70 11.07
N VAL A 109 -6.72 13.54 11.43
CA VAL A 109 -5.31 13.20 11.19
C VAL A 109 -4.99 13.20 9.70
N LEU A 110 -5.84 12.58 8.88
CA LEU A 110 -5.64 12.52 7.43
C LEU A 110 -5.91 13.86 6.74
N ALA A 111 -6.85 14.67 7.25
CA ALA A 111 -7.11 16.00 6.72
C ALA A 111 -5.98 17.00 7.04
N ALA A 112 -5.27 16.80 8.16
CA ALA A 112 -4.08 17.56 8.51
C ALA A 112 -2.86 17.17 7.65
N ALA A 113 -2.85 15.95 7.10
CA ALA A 113 -1.83 15.49 6.17
C ALA A 113 -2.16 15.93 4.73
N GLY A 114 -1.14 16.13 3.88
CA GLY A 114 -1.33 16.54 2.49
C GLY A 114 -1.97 15.44 1.63
N LEU A 115 -3.30 15.35 1.60
CA LEU A 115 -4.02 14.28 0.89
C LEU A 115 -3.71 14.22 -0.63
N GLU A 116 -3.34 15.35 -1.23
CA GLU A 116 -2.87 15.43 -2.62
C GLU A 116 -1.60 14.58 -2.88
N LEU A 117 -0.74 14.44 -1.86
CA LEU A 117 0.44 13.59 -1.93
C LEU A 117 0.07 12.10 -1.87
N ALA A 118 -1.03 11.73 -1.20
CA ALA A 118 -1.41 10.33 -1.05
C ALA A 118 -1.67 9.64 -2.41
N GLY A 119 -2.11 10.42 -3.40
CA GLY A 119 -2.38 9.96 -4.76
C GLY A 119 -1.20 10.04 -5.72
N SER A 120 -0.19 10.86 -5.41
CA SER A 120 0.93 11.18 -6.31
C SER A 120 2.27 10.66 -5.78
N GLU A 121 2.58 10.95 -4.53
CA GLU A 121 3.79 10.55 -3.79
C GLU A 121 3.43 9.95 -2.42
N PRO A 122 2.89 8.71 -2.37
CA PRO A 122 2.41 8.10 -1.13
C PRO A 122 3.44 8.04 0.00
N SER A 123 4.72 7.85 -0.33
CA SER A 123 5.78 7.83 0.69
C SER A 123 5.92 9.19 1.38
N ALA A 124 5.90 10.29 0.63
CA ALA A 124 5.97 11.65 1.19
C ALA A 124 4.73 11.95 2.05
N PHE A 125 3.54 11.54 1.60
CA PHE A 125 2.31 11.65 2.39
C PHE A 125 2.42 10.97 3.77
N LEU A 126 2.99 9.75 3.81
CA LEU A 126 3.14 9.00 5.05
C LEU A 126 4.18 9.61 5.99
N ASP A 127 5.25 10.17 5.43
CA ASP A 127 6.27 10.90 6.18
C ASP A 127 5.69 12.19 6.79
N GLU A 128 4.88 12.95 6.02
CA GLU A 128 4.17 14.13 6.52
C GLU A 128 3.17 13.78 7.63
N LEU A 129 2.42 12.70 7.48
CA LEU A 129 1.48 12.23 8.50
C LEU A 129 2.21 11.86 9.79
N ALA A 130 3.29 11.09 9.72
CA ALA A 130 4.08 10.70 10.89
C ALA A 130 4.74 11.93 11.56
N GLY A 131 5.30 12.84 10.75
CA GLY A 131 5.91 14.08 11.22
C GLY A 131 4.90 14.98 11.92
N GLY A 132 3.75 15.23 11.28
CA GLY A 132 2.69 16.07 11.84
C GLY A 132 2.11 15.53 13.15
N LEU A 133 1.95 14.21 13.28
CA LEU A 133 1.55 13.58 14.54
C LEU A 133 2.60 13.76 15.64
N ALA A 134 3.89 13.61 15.31
CA ALA A 134 4.98 13.79 16.25
C ALA A 134 5.09 15.24 16.72
N ASP A 135 4.96 16.20 15.81
CA ASP A 135 4.94 17.65 16.12
C ASP A 135 3.74 18.04 16.98
N ALA A 136 2.60 17.35 16.81
CA ALA A 136 1.41 17.50 17.66
C ALA A 136 1.55 16.81 19.03
N GLY A 137 2.68 16.19 19.34
CA GLY A 137 2.98 15.58 20.65
C GLY A 137 2.69 14.08 20.75
N THR A 138 2.34 13.41 19.64
CA THR A 138 2.22 11.95 19.62
C THR A 138 3.60 11.30 19.76
N PRO A 139 3.78 10.30 20.63
CA PRO A 139 5.05 9.59 20.71
C PRO A 139 5.48 9.03 19.34
N VAL A 140 6.75 9.23 18.95
CA VAL A 140 7.27 8.83 17.63
C VAL A 140 6.92 7.38 17.23
N PRO A 141 7.06 6.35 18.10
CA PRO A 141 6.67 4.99 17.74
C PRO A 141 5.18 4.85 17.38
N ALA A 142 4.31 5.61 18.05
CA ALA A 142 2.88 5.61 17.78
C ALA A 142 2.54 6.40 16.50
N ALA A 143 3.24 7.50 16.22
CA ALA A 143 3.11 8.24 14.97
C ALA A 143 3.53 7.37 13.75
N VAL A 144 4.64 6.63 13.88
CA VAL A 144 5.08 5.67 12.85
C VAL A 144 4.06 4.54 12.66
N ALA A 145 3.53 3.99 13.75
CA ALA A 145 2.48 2.97 13.68
C ALA A 145 1.20 3.51 12.99
N ALA A 146 0.86 4.78 13.23
CA ALA A 146 -0.28 5.42 12.59
C ALA A 146 -0.05 5.60 11.08
N ALA A 147 1.15 5.98 10.64
CA ALA A 147 1.51 6.01 9.23
C ALA A 147 1.46 4.62 8.58
N GLN A 148 1.86 3.55 9.29
CA GLN A 148 1.72 2.19 8.77
C GLN A 148 0.25 1.79 8.57
N VAL A 149 -0.64 2.18 9.49
CA VAL A 149 -2.09 1.99 9.33
C VAL A 149 -2.60 2.76 8.11
N ALA A 150 -2.21 4.04 7.96
CA ALA A 150 -2.58 4.86 6.81
C ALA A 150 -2.08 4.26 5.49
N SER A 151 -0.86 3.71 5.46
CA SER A 151 -0.30 3.00 4.30
C SER A 151 -1.14 1.80 3.89
N LEU A 152 -1.55 0.97 4.87
CA LEU A 152 -2.40 -0.19 4.64
C LEU A 152 -3.79 0.21 4.15
N ALA A 153 -4.37 1.28 4.67
CA ALA A 153 -5.64 1.82 4.20
C ALA A 153 -5.52 2.37 2.77
N LEU A 154 -4.50 3.18 2.51
CA LEU A 154 -4.24 3.83 1.22
C LEU A 154 -4.06 2.80 0.09
N ARG A 155 -3.43 1.66 0.38
CA ARG A 155 -3.27 0.56 -0.58
C ARG A 155 -4.60 0.14 -1.23
N CYS A 156 -5.72 0.20 -0.51
CA CYS A 156 -7.04 -0.21 -1.02
C CYS A 156 -7.47 0.62 -2.24
N GLN A 157 -7.06 1.89 -2.29
CA GLN A 157 -7.39 2.81 -3.38
C GLN A 157 -6.30 2.82 -4.47
N LEU A 158 -5.05 2.45 -4.15
CA LEU A 158 -3.93 2.45 -5.10
C LEU A 158 -3.77 1.14 -5.89
N GLU A 159 -4.23 -0.01 -5.38
CA GLU A 159 -3.98 -1.32 -6.00
C GLU A 159 -4.52 -1.42 -7.43
N LYS A 160 -5.77 -1.00 -7.69
CA LYS A 160 -6.35 -1.08 -9.03
C LYS A 160 -5.74 -0.07 -10.02
N PRO A 161 -5.52 1.21 -9.66
CA PRO A 161 -4.75 2.14 -10.48
C PRO A 161 -3.36 1.62 -10.83
N ALA A 162 -2.64 1.01 -9.88
CA ALA A 162 -1.32 0.45 -10.15
C ALA A 162 -1.38 -0.73 -11.13
N GLN A 163 -2.39 -1.60 -11.01
CA GLN A 163 -2.63 -2.66 -12.00
C GLN A 163 -2.91 -2.10 -13.40
N ALA A 164 -3.69 -1.01 -13.50
CA ALA A 164 -3.96 -0.34 -14.78
C ALA A 164 -2.68 0.32 -15.35
N ALA A 165 -1.89 0.98 -14.51
CA ALA A 165 -0.61 1.58 -14.86
C ALA A 165 0.40 0.54 -15.39
N VAL A 166 0.52 -0.61 -14.70
CA VAL A 166 1.37 -1.73 -15.13
C VAL A 166 0.91 -2.30 -16.47
N ARG A 167 -0.40 -2.41 -16.71
CA ARG A 167 -0.93 -2.84 -18.02
C ARG A 167 -0.55 -1.85 -19.12
N ALA A 168 -0.75 -0.56 -18.89
CA ALA A 168 -0.40 0.49 -19.84
C ALA A 168 1.12 0.49 -20.17
N LEU A 169 1.99 0.30 -19.17
CA LEU A 169 3.43 0.15 -19.40
C LEU A 169 3.79 -1.07 -20.26
N LYS A 170 3.08 -2.19 -20.07
CA LYS A 170 3.28 -3.40 -20.87
C LYS A 170 2.81 -3.20 -22.31
N ASP A 171 1.64 -2.60 -22.49
CA ASP A 171 1.06 -2.31 -23.80
C ASP A 171 1.94 -1.33 -24.59
N ALA A 172 2.54 -0.35 -23.90
CA ALA A 172 3.52 0.59 -24.46
C ALA A 172 4.94 0.00 -24.63
N LYS A 173 5.17 -1.26 -24.23
CA LYS A 173 6.48 -1.95 -24.25
C LYS A 173 7.58 -1.23 -23.44
N LEU A 174 7.21 -0.50 -22.41
CA LEU A 174 8.12 0.22 -21.52
C LEU A 174 8.48 -0.58 -20.26
N TYR A 175 7.67 -1.58 -19.90
CA TYR A 175 7.80 -2.33 -18.65
C TYR A 175 9.14 -3.07 -18.50
N ASP A 176 9.64 -3.68 -19.58
CA ASP A 176 10.88 -4.47 -19.54
C ASP A 176 12.15 -3.65 -19.87
N GLY A 177 11.99 -2.48 -20.51
CA GLY A 177 13.11 -1.67 -21.01
C GLY A 177 13.66 -0.68 -19.97
N HIS A 178 12.83 -0.30 -19.00
CA HIS A 178 13.22 0.53 -17.87
C HIS A 178 13.33 -0.38 -16.65
N HIS A 179 14.51 -0.47 -16.02
CA HIS A 179 14.76 -1.31 -14.84
C HIS A 179 14.75 -0.44 -13.56
N PRO A 180 13.57 0.07 -13.11
CA PRO A 180 13.53 0.99 -11.99
C PRO A 180 13.87 0.28 -10.68
N LEU A 181 14.56 1.00 -9.79
CA LEU A 181 14.81 0.55 -8.41
C LEU A 181 13.64 0.90 -7.48
N LEU A 182 12.80 1.85 -7.89
CA LEU A 182 11.57 2.26 -7.22
C LEU A 182 10.35 1.73 -7.97
N CYS A 183 9.19 1.72 -7.32
CA CYS A 183 7.95 1.34 -8.01
C CYS A 183 7.68 2.32 -9.17
N PRO A 184 7.51 1.82 -10.42
CA PRO A 184 7.21 2.70 -11.55
C PRO A 184 5.82 3.35 -11.46
N CYS A 185 4.94 2.85 -10.60
CA CYS A 185 3.61 3.42 -10.41
C CYS A 185 3.63 4.56 -9.39
N CYS A 186 4.02 4.28 -8.14
CA CYS A 186 3.90 5.23 -7.04
C CYS A 186 5.23 5.78 -6.49
N GLY A 187 6.38 5.35 -7.03
CA GLY A 187 7.70 5.83 -6.57
C GLY A 187 8.18 5.22 -5.24
N SER A 188 7.35 4.45 -4.52
CA SER A 188 7.77 3.84 -3.27
C SER A 188 8.83 2.74 -3.46
N GLU A 189 9.63 2.52 -2.42
CA GLU A 189 10.60 1.44 -2.38
C GLU A 189 9.91 0.06 -2.41
N PRO A 190 10.49 -0.92 -3.11
CA PRO A 190 9.96 -2.28 -3.12
C PRO A 190 10.23 -2.97 -1.77
N SER A 191 9.23 -3.68 -1.26
CA SER A 191 9.35 -4.41 0.02
C SER A 191 9.80 -5.86 -0.16
N LEU A 192 9.59 -6.43 -1.34
CA LEU A 192 9.86 -7.84 -1.63
C LEU A 192 10.40 -7.98 -3.06
N SER A 193 11.17 -9.04 -3.28
CA SER A 193 11.49 -9.49 -4.64
C SER A 193 11.04 -10.93 -4.84
N HIS A 194 10.29 -11.17 -5.91
CA HIS A 194 9.92 -12.49 -6.37
C HIS A 194 10.88 -12.93 -7.48
N VAL A 195 11.51 -14.09 -7.30
CA VAL A 195 12.33 -14.73 -8.35
C VAL A 195 11.58 -15.95 -8.86
N GLY A 196 11.22 -15.95 -10.14
CA GLY A 196 10.38 -17.00 -10.71
C GLY A 196 10.23 -16.91 -12.23
N GLY A 197 9.56 -17.91 -12.83
CA GLY A 197 9.42 -18.05 -14.27
C GLY A 197 8.38 -17.14 -14.95
N GLN A 198 7.96 -16.05 -14.30
CA GLN A 198 6.91 -15.16 -14.84
C GLN A 198 7.41 -14.09 -15.82
N THR A 199 8.70 -14.08 -16.15
CA THR A 199 9.29 -13.22 -17.18
C THR A 199 9.76 -14.03 -18.38
N SER A 200 9.96 -13.37 -19.52
CA SER A 200 10.52 -13.93 -20.75
C SER A 200 11.89 -14.61 -20.57
N SER A 201 12.57 -14.36 -19.45
CA SER A 201 13.80 -15.04 -19.06
C SER A 201 13.50 -16.36 -18.35
N GLN A 202 13.37 -17.45 -19.11
CA GLN A 202 13.61 -18.87 -18.74
C GLN A 202 14.03 -19.13 -17.26
N GLY A 203 13.13 -18.94 -16.30
CA GLY A 203 13.36 -19.17 -14.87
C GLY A 203 14.29 -18.20 -14.12
N ARG A 204 14.61 -17.01 -14.66
CA ARG A 204 15.56 -16.03 -14.09
C ARG A 204 14.99 -14.62 -13.89
N GLY A 205 13.67 -14.46 -14.00
CA GLY A 205 12.99 -13.18 -13.75
C GLY A 205 13.04 -12.76 -12.30
N ARG A 206 13.48 -11.53 -12.03
CA ARG A 206 13.28 -10.86 -10.74
C ARG A 206 12.18 -9.81 -10.91
N LEU A 207 11.11 -9.95 -10.16
CA LEU A 207 10.06 -8.96 -10.00
C LEU A 207 10.22 -8.27 -8.64
N LEU A 208 10.17 -6.95 -8.62
CA LEU A 208 10.08 -6.17 -7.39
C LEU A 208 8.60 -5.92 -7.07
N VAL A 209 8.20 -6.09 -5.81
CA VAL A 209 6.81 -5.95 -5.36
C VAL A 209 6.71 -4.76 -4.40
N CYS A 210 5.76 -3.88 -4.64
CA CYS A 210 5.59 -2.66 -3.86
C CYS A 210 4.62 -2.90 -2.70
N ALA A 211 5.01 -2.59 -1.46
CA ALA A 211 4.10 -2.70 -0.32
C ALA A 211 2.91 -1.73 -0.43
N GLN A 212 3.13 -0.57 -1.04
CA GLN A 212 2.17 0.54 -1.05
C GLN A 212 1.06 0.35 -2.09
N CYS A 213 1.39 0.00 -3.34
CA CYS A 213 0.40 -0.14 -4.41
C CYS A 213 0.24 -1.56 -4.96
N GLY A 214 1.00 -2.54 -4.46
CA GLY A 214 0.95 -3.94 -4.91
C GLY A 214 1.90 -4.24 -6.05
#